data_AF-A0A8H2W9J8-F1
#
_entry.id   AF-A0A8H2W9J8-F1
#
_cell.length_a   1.000
_cell.length_b   1.000
_cell.length_c   1.000
_cell.angle_alpha   90.00
_cell.angle_beta   90.00
_cell.angle_gamma   90.00
#
_symmetry.space_group_name_H-M   'P 1'
#
loop_
_entity.id
_entity.type
_entity.pdbx_description
1 polymer ?
#
loop_
_entity_poly.entity_id
_entity_poly.type
_entity_poly.pdbx_seq_one_letter_code
_entity_poly.pdbx_strand_id
1 'polypeptide(L)'
;MLDGFETRAAFAQCNFAYSKGPDFEPIVFEGRTEGQIVPPRGPSKFGWDPVFEPLEGEGKTYAEMSSEAKNKISHRFRSLEKLRKYLEEELKQD
;
A
#
# COMPACT_ATOMS: atom_id res chain seq x y z
N MET A 1 -15.67 14.76 7.23
CA MET A 1 -16.20 13.70 6.31
C MET A 1 -16.58 12.43 7.07
N LEU A 2 -15.78 11.99 8.04
CA LEU A 2 -16.09 10.78 8.84
C LEU A 2 -16.76 11.10 10.20
N ASP A 3 -17.11 12.35 10.47
CA ASP A 3 -17.54 12.82 11.80
C ASP A 3 -18.90 12.26 12.23
N GLY A 4 -19.74 11.87 11.28
CA GLY A 4 -21.02 11.19 11.54
C GLY A 4 -20.94 9.66 11.56
N PHE A 5 -19.74 9.07 11.48
CA PHE A 5 -19.55 7.62 11.42
C PHE A 5 -18.77 7.13 12.65
N GLU A 6 -19.23 6.02 13.25
CA GLU A 6 -18.61 5.42 14.43
C GLU A 6 -17.23 4.82 14.12
N THR A 7 -17.08 4.20 12.96
CA THR A 7 -15.83 3.57 12.54
C THR A 7 -14.95 4.52 11.77
N ARG A 8 -13.64 4.43 12.04
CA ARG A 8 -12.58 5.07 11.26
C ARG A 8 -11.70 4.07 10.53
N ALA A 9 -12.09 2.80 10.50
CA ALA A 9 -11.36 1.75 9.80
C ALA A 9 -11.25 2.09 8.31
N ALA A 10 -10.05 1.90 7.75
CA ALA A 10 -9.75 2.14 6.35
C ALA A 10 -8.63 1.20 5.91
N PHE A 11 -8.41 1.11 4.60
CA PHE A 11 -7.25 0.44 4.06
C PHE A 11 -6.66 1.25 2.91
N ALA A 12 -5.34 1.19 2.78
CA ALA A 12 -4.63 1.66 1.61
C ALA A 12 -4.45 0.50 0.63
N GLN A 13 -4.70 0.74 -0.65
CA GLN A 13 -4.69 -0.27 -1.71
C GLN A 13 -3.80 0.14 -2.88
N CYS A 14 -2.97 -0.77 -3.37
CA CYS A 14 -2.21 -0.61 -4.61
C CYS A 14 -2.45 -1.81 -5.52
N ASN A 15 -2.69 -1.55 -6.80
CA ASN A 15 -2.81 -2.58 -7.83
C ASN A 15 -1.77 -2.30 -8.92
N PHE A 16 -0.82 -3.21 -9.10
CA PHE A 16 0.03 -3.25 -10.29
C PHE A 16 -0.59 -4.19 -11.30
N ALA A 17 -0.75 -3.75 -12.55
CA ALA A 17 -1.20 -4.60 -13.64
C ALA A 17 -0.04 -4.83 -14.61
N TYR A 18 0.17 -6.09 -15.00
CA TYR A 18 1.24 -6.49 -15.92
C TYR A 18 0.65 -7.34 -17.04
N SER A 19 1.09 -7.09 -18.28
CA SER A 19 0.81 -7.94 -19.43
C SER A 19 2.08 -8.14 -20.23
N LYS A 20 2.26 -9.33 -20.80
CA LYS A 20 3.40 -9.67 -21.68
C LYS A 20 3.26 -9.04 -23.08
N GLY A 21 2.06 -8.62 -23.48
CA GLY A 21 1.79 -8.05 -24.80
C GLY A 21 0.31 -8.05 -25.17
N PRO A 22 -0.03 -7.63 -26.40
CA PRO A 22 -1.41 -7.40 -26.84
C PRO A 22 -2.37 -8.59 -26.70
N ASP A 23 -1.86 -9.82 -26.76
CA ASP A 23 -2.67 -11.05 -26.69
C ASP A 23 -2.77 -11.66 -25.28
N PHE A 24 -2.20 -10.99 -24.27
CA PHE A 24 -2.16 -11.46 -22.89
C PHE A 24 -3.04 -10.59 -21.99
N GLU A 25 -4.03 -11.21 -21.35
CA GLU A 25 -4.83 -10.56 -20.32
C GLU A 25 -3.93 -10.04 -19.18
N PRO A 26 -4.14 -8.80 -18.70
CA PRO A 26 -3.36 -8.26 -17.60
C PRO A 26 -3.54 -9.07 -16.32
N ILE A 27 -2.42 -9.44 -15.69
CA ILE A 27 -2.39 -10.01 -14.35
C ILE A 27 -2.30 -8.84 -13.37
N VAL A 28 -3.20 -8.84 -12.38
CA VAL A 28 -3.26 -7.79 -11.35
C VAL A 28 -2.66 -8.28 -10.04
N PHE A 29 -1.71 -7.52 -9.51
CA PHE A 29 -1.04 -7.75 -8.24
C PHE A 29 -1.55 -6.76 -7.21
N GLU A 30 -2.36 -7.26 -6.29
CA GLU A 30 -2.97 -6.44 -5.25
C GLU A 30 -2.08 -6.36 -4.00
N GLY A 31 -1.88 -5.16 -3.46
CA GLY A 31 -1.26 -4.95 -2.15
C GLY A 31 -2.15 -4.06 -1.28
N ARG A 32 -2.41 -4.52 -0.05
CA ARG A 32 -3.31 -3.87 0.90
C ARG A 32 -2.62 -3.64 2.24
N THR A 33 -2.90 -2.52 2.89
CA THR A 33 -2.54 -2.27 4.29
C THR A 33 -3.77 -1.79 5.05
N GLU A 34 -4.16 -2.53 6.09
CA GLU A 34 -5.24 -2.11 6.99
C GLU A 34 -4.78 -0.98 7.91
N GLY A 35 -5.70 -0.12 8.28
CA GLY A 35 -5.43 1.00 9.18
C GLY A 35 -6.70 1.73 9.58
N GLN A 36 -6.50 2.98 9.99
CA GLN A 36 -7.58 3.87 10.36
C GLN A 36 -7.28 5.31 9.97
N ILE A 37 -8.34 6.09 9.81
CA ILE A 37 -8.25 7.53 9.56
C ILE A 37 -8.21 8.30 10.88
N VAL A 38 -7.15 9.08 11.05
CA VAL A 38 -6.88 9.86 12.28
C VAL A 38 -6.73 11.35 11.97
N PRO A 39 -6.83 12.24 12.98
CA PRO A 39 -6.42 13.63 12.80
C PRO A 39 -4.98 13.72 12.27
N PRO A 40 -4.68 14.67 11.37
CA PRO A 40 -3.42 14.69 10.66
C PRO A 40 -2.22 14.86 11.60
N ARG A 41 -1.19 14.03 11.44
CA ARG A 41 0.09 14.11 12.15
C ARG A 41 1.28 13.95 11.22
N GLY A 42 2.43 14.46 11.62
CA GLY A 42 3.66 14.41 10.83
C GLY A 42 3.72 15.40 9.65
N PRO A 43 4.82 15.37 8.86
CA PRO A 43 5.02 16.30 7.76
C PRO A 43 4.04 16.06 6.60
N SER A 44 3.38 17.12 6.14
CA SER A 44 2.49 17.09 4.97
C SER A 44 3.27 17.16 3.65
N LYS A 45 4.14 16.18 3.40
CA LYS A 45 4.97 16.10 2.19
C LYS A 45 4.32 15.32 1.05
N PHE A 46 3.46 14.35 1.37
CA PHE A 46 2.91 13.44 0.38
C PHE A 46 1.45 13.07 0.67
N GLY A 47 0.52 13.69 -0.06
CA GLY A 47 -0.89 13.32 -0.11
C GLY A 47 -1.53 13.12 1.27
N TRP A 48 -2.17 11.97 1.44
CA TRP A 48 -2.98 11.58 2.60
C TRP A 48 -2.19 10.86 3.70
N ASP A 49 -0.86 10.72 3.56
CA ASP A 49 -0.02 10.07 4.57
C ASP A 49 -0.23 10.59 6.01
N PRO A 50 -0.46 11.90 6.26
CA PRO A 50 -0.69 12.41 7.60
C PRO A 50 -1.97 11.90 8.29
N VAL A 51 -2.97 11.42 7.54
CA VAL A 51 -4.27 11.02 8.11
C VAL A 51 -4.47 9.51 8.15
N PHE A 52 -3.52 8.72 7.63
CA PHE A 52 -3.62 7.26 7.61
C PHE A 52 -2.64 6.64 8.61
N GLU A 53 -3.19 5.97 9.62
CA GLU A 53 -2.45 5.20 10.62
C GLU A 53 -2.62 3.70 10.32
N PRO A 54 -1.60 3.01 9.75
CA PRO A 54 -1.66 1.58 9.52
C PRO A 54 -1.65 0.80 10.85
N LEU A 55 -2.37 -0.33 10.92
CA LEU A 55 -2.41 -1.17 12.13
C LEU A 55 -1.02 -1.69 12.53
N GLU A 56 -0.15 -1.92 11.55
CA GLU A 56 1.23 -2.37 11.73
C GLU A 56 2.23 -1.21 11.93
N GLY A 57 1.75 0.04 12.03
CA GLY A 57 2.59 1.24 12.14
C GLY A 57 2.93 1.71 13.55
N GLU A 58 2.60 0.91 14.57
CA GLU A 58 2.91 1.23 15.97
C GLU A 58 2.37 2.61 16.41
N GLY A 59 1.14 2.96 15.99
CA GLY A 59 0.48 4.23 16.31
C GLY A 59 0.97 5.45 15.53
N LYS A 60 1.88 5.25 14.57
CA LYS A 60 2.37 6.32 13.69
C LYS A 60 1.55 6.39 12.41
N THR A 61 1.26 7.61 11.97
CA THR A 61 0.77 7.84 10.61
C THR A 61 1.86 7.54 9.59
N TYR A 62 1.51 7.27 8.33
CA TYR A 62 2.51 7.10 7.28
C TYR A 62 3.46 8.31 7.15
N ALA A 63 3.00 9.52 7.47
CA ALA A 63 3.85 10.72 7.43
C ALA A 63 4.89 10.76 8.57
N GLU A 64 4.58 10.14 9.72
CA GLU A 64 5.50 10.06 10.87
C GLU A 64 6.53 8.93 10.75
N MET A 65 6.34 8.01 9.79
CA MET A 65 7.27 6.90 9.55
C MET A 65 8.46 7.35 8.69
N SER A 66 9.63 6.73 8.94
CA SER A 66 10.73 6.81 7.97
C SER A 66 10.34 6.07 6.69
N SER A 67 10.94 6.45 5.56
CA SER A 67 10.70 5.78 4.27
C SER A 67 10.99 4.28 4.34
N GLU A 68 12.02 3.86 5.08
CA GLU A 68 12.35 2.45 5.25
C GLU A 68 11.27 1.69 6.04
N ALA A 69 10.80 2.25 7.16
CA ALA A 69 9.76 1.61 7.97
C ALA A 69 8.43 1.54 7.21
N LYS A 70 8.05 2.63 6.52
CA LYS A 70 6.86 2.66 5.66
C LYS A 70 6.95 1.59 4.56
N ASN A 71 8.08 1.47 3.89
CA ASN A 71 8.26 0.51 2.80
C ASN A 71 8.02 -0.94 3.26
N LYS A 72 8.42 -1.32 4.47
CA LYS A 72 8.21 -2.69 5.00
C LYS A 72 6.73 -3.09 5.06
N ILE A 73 5.82 -2.14 5.31
CA ILE A 73 4.40 -2.43 5.53
C ILE A 73 3.46 -1.83 4.47
N SER A 74 3.98 -1.04 3.54
CA SER A 74 3.13 -0.29 2.61
C SER A 74 2.43 -1.19 1.59
N HIS A 75 1.17 -0.86 1.32
CA HIS A 75 0.33 -1.45 0.28
C HIS A 75 1.03 -1.49 -1.09
N ARG A 76 1.78 -0.44 -1.44
CA ARG A 76 2.59 -0.40 -2.66
C ARG A 76 3.72 -1.43 -2.66
N PHE A 77 4.49 -1.54 -1.57
CA PHE A 77 5.55 -2.54 -1.47
C PHE A 77 4.98 -3.96 -1.52
N ARG A 78 3.84 -4.21 -0.85
CA ARG A 78 3.15 -5.50 -0.90
C ARG A 78 2.72 -5.89 -2.32
N SER A 79 2.20 -4.94 -3.08
CA SER A 79 1.80 -5.15 -4.48
C SER A 79 3.02 -5.44 -5.37
N LEU A 80 4.09 -4.62 -5.23
CA LEU A 80 5.33 -4.79 -5.97
C LEU A 80 6.06 -6.10 -5.64
N GLU A 81 6.05 -6.53 -4.38
CA GLU A 81 6.67 -7.79 -3.96
C GLU A 81 5.99 -9.00 -4.60
N LYS A 82 4.66 -8.95 -4.78
CA LYS A 82 3.94 -9.99 -5.53
C LYS A 82 4.32 -10.00 -7.01
N LEU A 83 4.42 -8.81 -7.63
CA LEU A 83 4.88 -8.69 -9.01
C LEU A 83 6.34 -9.20 -9.16
N ARG A 84 7.23 -8.86 -8.22
CA ARG A 84 8.63 -9.32 -8.21
C ARG A 84 8.70 -10.84 -8.20
N LYS A 85 7.97 -11.48 -7.28
CA LYS A 85 7.92 -12.95 -7.17
C LYS A 85 7.42 -13.60 -8.46
N TYR A 86 6.36 -13.04 -9.04
CA TYR A 86 5.83 -13.53 -10.32
C TYR A 86 6.89 -13.46 -11.43
N LEU A 87 7.57 -12.33 -11.60
CA LEU A 87 8.62 -12.18 -12.62
C LEU A 87 9.83 -13.11 -12.38
N GLU A 88 10.21 -13.34 -11.13
CA GLU A 88 11.30 -14.28 -10.78
C GLU A 88 10.95 -15.74 -11.05
N GLU A 89 9.68 -16.11 -10.92
CA GLU A 89 9.20 -17.46 -11.24
C GLU A 89 9.13 -17.68 -12.76
N GLU A 90 8.74 -16.66 -13.52
CA GLU A 90 8.71 -16.70 -14.99
C GLU A 90 10.13 -16.82 -15.57
N LEU A 91 11.11 -16.04 -15.07
CA LEU A 91 12.50 -16.09 -15.55
C LEU A 91 13.24 -17.41 -15.28
N LYS A 92 12.73 -18.25 -14.37
CA LYS A 92 13.30 -19.58 -14.08
C LYS A 92 12.75 -20.68 -15.00
N GLN A 93 11.69 -20.37 -15.76
CA GLN A 93 11.04 -21.32 -16.66
C GLN A 93 11.56 -21.23 -18.10
N ASP A 94 12.36 -20.20 -18.41
CA ASP A 94 13.16 -20.05 -19.63
C ASP A 94 14.59 -20.61 -19.46
#